data_AF-A0AAJ1Q6H8-F1
#
_entry.id   AF-A0AAJ1Q6H8-F1
#
_cell.length_a   1.000
_cell.length_b   1.000
_cell.length_c   1.000
_cell.angle_alpha   90.00
_cell.angle_beta   90.00
_cell.angle_gamma   90.00
#
_symmetry.space_group_name_H-M   'P 1'
#
loop_
_entity.id
_entity.type
_entity.pdbx_description
1 polymer ?
#
loop_
_entity_poly.entity_id
_entity_poly.type
_entity_poly.pdbx_seq_one_letter_code
_entity_poly.pdbx_strand_id
1 'polypeptide(L)'
;WQHVTFMACLCERMYPNYAMFCQQTGFGDGQIYRRILDLIWETLTVKDAKVNFDSQLEKFEEAIPSADDFDLYGVYPAIDA
;
A
#
# COMPACT_ATOMS: atom_id res chain seq x y z
N TRP A 1 4.62 -18.88 3.15
CA TRP A 1 5.51 -17.91 3.81
C TRP A 1 6.54 -17.34 2.83
N GLN A 2 7.39 -18.14 2.15
CA GLN A 2 8.41 -17.63 1.21
C GLN A 2 7.88 -16.67 0.13
N HIS A 3 6.84 -17.05 -0.61
CA HIS A 3 6.23 -16.19 -1.63
C HIS A 3 5.62 -14.90 -1.06
N VAL A 4 5.00 -14.99 0.11
CA VAL A 4 4.37 -13.84 0.79
C VAL A 4 5.43 -12.87 1.28
N THR A 5 6.54 -13.36 1.86
CA THR A 5 7.68 -12.52 2.23
C THR A 5 8.31 -11.86 1.01
N PHE A 6 8.44 -12.57 -0.11
CA PHE A 6 8.95 -11.99 -1.34
C PHE A 6 8.04 -10.87 -1.89
N MET A 7 6.73 -11.10 -1.94
CA MET A 7 5.76 -10.09 -2.35
C MET A 7 5.75 -8.89 -1.40
N ALA A 8 5.74 -9.11 -0.08
CA ALA A 8 5.79 -8.05 0.93
C ALA A 8 7.04 -7.16 0.78
N CYS A 9 8.20 -7.76 0.50
CA CYS A 9 9.43 -7.00 0.22
C CYS A 9 9.35 -6.15 -1.06
N LEU A 10 8.63 -6.62 -2.09
CA LEU A 10 8.41 -5.82 -3.30
C LEU A 10 7.49 -4.64 -3.02
N CYS A 11 6.38 -4.85 -2.30
CA CYS A 11 5.47 -3.78 -1.89
C CYS A 11 6.19 -2.74 -0.98
N GLU A 12 7.02 -3.17 -0.03
CA GLU A 12 7.89 -2.28 0.76
C GLU A 12 8.80 -1.40 -0.13
N ARG A 13 9.31 -1.95 -1.23
CA ARG A 13 10.13 -1.19 -2.18
C ARG A 13 9.32 -0.16 -2.96
N MET A 14 8.02 -0.39 -3.14
CA MET A 14 7.10 0.48 -3.88
C MET A 14 6.48 1.58 -2.99
N TYR A 15 6.50 1.42 -1.66
CA TYR A 15 6.03 2.42 -0.69
C TYR A 15 6.48 3.87 -0.97
N PRO A 16 7.76 4.16 -1.29
CA PRO A 16 8.19 5.54 -1.54
C PRO A 16 7.48 6.18 -2.73
N ASN A 17 7.03 5.39 -3.72
CA ASN A 17 6.30 5.92 -4.88
C ASN A 17 4.94 6.46 -4.45
N TYR A 18 4.18 5.66 -3.70
CA TYR A 18 2.88 6.05 -3.17
C TYR A 18 3.01 7.21 -2.17
N ALA A 19 3.97 7.16 -1.25
CA ALA A 19 4.21 8.22 -0.27
C ALA A 19 4.58 9.56 -0.93
N MET A 20 5.44 9.54 -1.95
CA MET A 20 5.80 10.74 -2.71
C MET A 20 4.60 11.31 -3.46
N PHE A 21 3.77 10.45 -4.05
CA PHE A 21 2.54 10.87 -4.72
C PHE A 21 1.59 11.56 -3.73
N CYS A 22 1.27 10.93 -2.60
CA CYS A 22 0.41 11.51 -1.55
C CYS A 22 0.95 12.86 -1.05
N GLN A 23 2.27 13.00 -0.91
CA GLN A 23 2.87 14.26 -0.49
C GLN A 23 2.76 15.36 -1.56
N GLN A 24 2.87 15.01 -2.84
CA GLN A 24 2.82 15.97 -3.95
C GLN A 24 1.40 16.43 -4.27
N THR A 25 0.43 15.52 -4.23
CA THR A 25 -0.97 15.80 -4.58
C THR A 25 -1.83 16.16 -3.37
N GLY A 26 -1.35 15.86 -2.15
CA GLY A 26 -2.15 15.93 -0.94
C GLY A 26 -3.29 14.91 -0.92
N PHE A 27 -3.27 13.93 -1.83
CA PHE A 27 -4.31 12.91 -1.99
C PHE A 27 -4.02 11.71 -1.11
N GLY A 28 -4.98 11.34 -0.26
CA GLY A 28 -4.88 10.20 0.64
C GLY A 28 -3.89 10.37 1.79
N ASP A 29 -3.67 9.29 2.54
CA ASP A 29 -2.69 9.19 3.62
C ASP A 29 -1.67 8.11 3.28
N GLY A 30 -0.43 8.52 3.01
CA GLY A 30 0.68 7.60 2.74
C GLY A 30 0.92 6.59 3.89
N GLN A 31 0.46 6.88 5.11
CA GLN A 31 0.54 5.95 6.23
C GLN A 31 -0.39 4.74 6.08
N ILE A 32 -1.44 4.80 5.25
CA ILE A 32 -2.36 3.66 5.04
C ILE A 32 -1.58 2.49 4.43
N TYR A 33 -0.80 2.75 3.37
CA TYR A 33 0.05 1.73 2.74
C TYR A 33 1.02 1.12 3.74
N ARG A 34 1.63 1.95 4.60
CA ARG A 34 2.56 1.48 5.64
C ARG A 34 1.89 0.56 6.66
N ARG A 35 0.68 0.93 7.12
CA ARG A 35 -0.08 0.10 8.07
C ARG A 35 -0.44 -1.27 7.48
N ILE A 36 -0.79 -1.33 6.18
CA ILE A 36 -1.10 -2.59 5.50
C ILE A 36 0.15 -3.49 5.42
N LEU A 37 1.30 -2.91 5.07
CA LEU A 37 2.57 -3.63 5.07
C LEU A 37 2.93 -4.18 6.46
N ASP A 38 2.80 -3.35 7.50
CA ASP A 38 3.06 -3.77 8.87
C ASP A 38 2.15 -4.95 9.29
N LEU A 39 0.88 -4.96 8.88
CA LEU A 39 -0.05 -6.07 9.13
C LEU A 39 0.34 -7.36 8.38
N ILE A 40 0.86 -7.25 7.16
CA ILE A 40 1.37 -8.40 6.40
C ILE A 40 2.60 -8.99 7.10
N TRP A 41 3.51 -8.13 7.58
CA TRP A 41 4.66 -8.56 8.38
C TRP A 41 4.26 -9.18 9.71
N GLU A 42 3.26 -8.62 10.39
CA GLU A 42 2.71 -9.17 11.63
C GLU A 42 2.13 -10.57 11.38
N THR A 43 1.42 -10.77 10.27
CA THR A 43 0.87 -12.10 9.89
C THR A 43 1.96 -13.13 9.59
N LEU A 44 3.11 -12.68 9.09
CA LEU A 44 4.27 -13.55 8.82
C LEU A 44 5.07 -13.89 10.09
N THR A 45 5.10 -12.99 11.07
CA THR A 45 5.89 -13.14 12.30
C THR A 45 5.09 -13.73 13.46
N VAL A 46 3.78 -13.45 13.53
CA VAL A 46 2.85 -13.89 14.58
C VAL A 46 1.90 -14.94 14.01
N LYS A 47 2.03 -16.19 14.49
CA LYS A 47 1.23 -17.34 14.00
C LYS A 47 -0.28 -17.24 14.23
N ASP A 48 -0.73 -16.43 15.19
CA ASP A 48 -2.15 -16.26 15.56
C ASP A 48 -2.72 -14.88 15.18
N ALA A 49 -2.01 -14.11 14.37
CA ALA A 49 -2.50 -12.81 13.92
C ALA A 49 -3.75 -12.99 13.04
N LYS A 50 -4.89 -12.51 13.54
CA LYS A 50 -6.14 -12.43 12.79
C LYS A 50 -6.30 -11.02 12.24
N VAL A 51 -5.79 -10.83 11.03
CA VAL A 51 -5.97 -9.58 10.28
C VAL A 51 -7.19 -9.71 9.37
N ASN A 52 -8.09 -8.73 9.42
CA ASN A 52 -9.21 -8.63 8.48
C ASN A 52 -8.75 -7.91 7.22
N PHE A 53 -8.19 -8.67 6.28
CA PHE A 53 -7.69 -8.15 5.01
C PHE A 53 -8.79 -7.52 4.16
N ASP A 54 -10.03 -8.01 4.21
CA ASP A 54 -11.14 -7.47 3.41
C ASP A 54 -11.41 -5.99 3.76
N SER A 55 -11.50 -5.69 5.06
CA SER A 55 -11.70 -4.29 5.52
C SER A 55 -10.50 -3.38 5.29
N GLN A 56 -9.30 -3.93 5.19
CA GLN A 56 -8.11 -3.15 4.87
C GLN A 56 -8.03 -2.89 3.36
N LEU A 57 -8.47 -3.85 2.55
CA LEU A 57 -8.55 -3.74 1.10
C LEU A 57 -9.55 -2.67 0.69
N GLU A 58 -10.77 -2.67 1.27
CA GLU A 58 -11.77 -1.62 0.98
C GLU A 58 -11.22 -0.22 1.26
N LYS A 59 -10.55 -0.02 2.39
CA LYS A 59 -9.91 1.27 2.74
C LYS A 59 -8.76 1.61 1.81
N PHE A 60 -8.06 0.61 1.31
CA PHE A 60 -6.96 0.82 0.39
C PHE A 60 -7.47 1.22 -1.00
N GLU A 61 -8.51 0.56 -1.50
CA GLU A 61 -9.15 0.89 -2.78
C GLU A 61 -9.64 2.34 -2.81
N GLU A 62 -10.21 2.86 -1.72
CA GLU A 62 -10.59 4.28 -1.59
C GLU A 62 -9.39 5.24 -1.63
N ALA A 63 -8.20 4.75 -1.27
CA ALA A 63 -6.97 5.52 -1.23
C ALA A 63 -6.14 5.40 -2.52
N ILE A 64 -6.55 4.58 -3.50
CA ILE A 64 -5.89 4.47 -4.80
C ILE A 64 -6.33 5.64 -5.68
N PRO A 65 -5.39 6.49 -6.15
CA PRO A 65 -5.71 7.59 -7.06
C PRO A 65 -6.11 7.08 -8.44
N SER A 66 -7.03 7.78 -9.12
CA SER A 66 -7.32 7.50 -10.54
C SER A 66 -6.28 8.17 -11.44
N ALA A 67 -5.82 7.46 -12.48
CA ALA A 67 -4.97 8.02 -13.52
C ALA A 67 -5.64 9.16 -14.29
N ASP A 68 -6.97 9.20 -14.30
CA ASP A 68 -7.76 10.23 -14.99
C ASP A 68 -7.90 11.52 -14.16
N ASP A 69 -7.66 11.48 -12.84
CA ASP A 69 -7.84 12.63 -11.95
C ASP A 69 -6.60 13.52 -11.85
N PHE A 70 -5.45 13.06 -12.34
CA PHE A 70 -4.16 13.70 -12.14
C PHE A 70 -3.26 13.59 -13.38
N ASP A 71 -2.84 14.73 -13.95
CA ASP A 71 -1.87 14.82 -15.06
C ASP A 71 -0.41 14.49 -14.65
N LEU A 72 -0.19 13.99 -13.42
CA LEU A 72 1.15 13.70 -12.89
C LEU A 72 1.58 12.28 -13.25
N TYR A 73 2.79 12.13 -13.81
CA TYR A 73 3.35 10.78 -14.05
C TYR A 73 3.46 9.93 -12.77
N GLY A 74 3.59 10.58 -11.60
CA GLY A 74 3.65 9.92 -10.29
C GLY A 74 2.40 9.12 -9.91
N VAL A 75 1.29 9.25 -10.64
CA VAL A 75 0.05 8.50 -10.41
C VAL A 75 0.20 7.03 -10.79
N TYR A 76 0.83 6.73 -11.93
CA TYR A 76 1.06 5.35 -12.39
C TYR A 76 1.85 4.50 -11.37
N PRO A 77 3.02 4.93 -10.87
CA PRO A 77 3.76 4.17 -9.87
C PRO A 77 3.08 4.18 -8.48
N ALA A 78 2.10 5.06 -8.24
CA ALA A 78 1.27 5.04 -7.05
C ALA A 78 0.09 4.06 -7.16
N ILE A 79 -0.46 3.85 -8.37
CA ILE A 79 -1.47 2.81 -8.66
C ILE A 79 -0.84 1.42 -8.68
N ASP A 80 0.37 1.30 -9.24
CA ASP A 80 1.07 0.02 -9.32
C ASP A 80 1.59 -0.49 -7.96
N ALA A 81 1.73 0.40 -6.97
CA ALA A 81 2.24 0.10 -5.64
C ALA A 81 1.21 -0.63 -4.78
#